data_AF-A0A5B0N1R7-F1
#
_entry.id   AF-A0A5B0N1R7-F1
#
_cell.length_a   1.000
_cell.length_b   1.000
_cell.length_c   1.000
_cell.angle_alpha   90.00
_cell.angle_beta   90.00
_cell.angle_gamma   90.00
#
_symmetry.space_group_name_H-M   'P 1'
#
loop_
_entity.id
_entity.type
_entity.pdbx_description
1 polymer ?
#
loop_
_entity_poly.entity_id
_entity_poly.type
_entity_poly.pdbx_seq_one_letter_code
_entity_poly.pdbx_strand_id
1 'polypeptide(L)'
;MTEVFSLFVLVHVPADGRGDAIVAEEILDWVNRTNPQPPKEEGEELSAMAIPYEHVNFWPYIQACVIRGHLTQASALLKPYTKTHNPTLNQLMTVMISLIKSAPRSTLYDQELDFNSAIEKFREVVERSLITLESEMNVIFENEKNRPDSENAFDEDDLIHFQASYKILLEILSGDESRISEACYDWQEALGAHLLWVNPFCKRDDLPVVMKKITAEWPIDQTSNLDLATSSIMNGDIGTLLQAASKIDQWLICHLADLVDKLGIALADHSRGFYISDFVDYLSVDQGLWRLMIAYLVTVDGTEAWIKEILRRLVVEDLAEQQPNDTMELDPQPAKTTAKVSILEMKLIYAEYGMEDELNRTARILSRRLAKQRKYGAAIAYAVTAGDLKMVSRISDLLLDEYLSNGPEEFARLVDEIPSSLLHPTAPALRPGLFFDPPTQQQGGRTPHEKPQPNLNSSKLLFLSRYRDMHSYYSKGERKLAAETLVGLMTTEIAPKPWWAVCLIDVIPLLEDDEILISLADTYELLRCLEEITAPILTSSRDSYDNLGYLKRIVLNGRKSGPSNHLPTPSSQNDTRLNQRDPKIVNNKKRNGIDPADEVDVDHHSNEGTRAALDQLNVVRYALARHLARCLTCKH
;
A
#
# COMPACT_ATOMS: atom_id res chain seq x y z
N MET A 1 17.23 -9.24 14.54
CA MET A 1 15.75 -9.32 14.58
C MET A 1 15.27 -10.74 14.27
N THR A 2 15.54 -11.25 13.07
CA THR A 2 15.15 -12.61 12.65
C THR A 2 15.66 -13.70 13.57
N GLU A 3 16.93 -13.62 13.98
CA GLU A 3 17.52 -14.63 14.88
C GLU A 3 16.82 -14.68 16.25
N VAL A 4 16.55 -13.52 16.85
CA VAL A 4 15.82 -13.41 18.13
C VAL A 4 14.41 -13.99 18.01
N PHE A 5 13.69 -13.65 16.94
CA PHE A 5 12.36 -14.18 16.70
C PHE A 5 12.39 -15.70 16.48
N SER A 6 13.34 -16.20 15.69
CA SER A 6 13.50 -17.63 15.42
C SER A 6 13.83 -18.42 16.69
N LEU A 7 14.67 -17.86 17.56
CA LEU A 7 15.00 -18.45 18.85
C LEU A 7 13.77 -18.51 19.76
N PHE A 8 12.99 -17.43 19.81
CA PHE A 8 11.75 -17.41 20.58
C PHE A 8 10.81 -18.53 20.14
N VAL A 9 10.60 -18.70 18.83
CA VAL A 9 9.78 -19.78 18.27
C VAL A 9 10.35 -21.15 18.64
N LEU A 10 11.67 -21.35 18.51
CA LEU A 10 12.34 -22.61 18.82
C LEU A 10 12.15 -23.04 20.29
N VAL A 11 12.27 -22.09 21.22
CA VAL A 11 12.20 -22.34 22.67
C VAL A 11 10.76 -22.39 23.18
N HIS A 12 9.91 -21.43 22.80
CA HIS A 12 8.59 -21.24 23.40
C HIS A 12 7.42 -21.74 22.54
N VAL A 13 7.65 -22.09 21.27
CA VAL A 13 6.63 -22.59 20.34
C VAL A 13 7.09 -23.92 19.72
N PRO A 14 7.21 -24.99 20.53
CA PRO A 14 7.74 -26.26 20.06
C PRO A 14 6.79 -26.91 19.05
N ALA A 15 7.35 -27.52 18.00
CA ALA A 15 6.58 -28.11 16.91
C ALA A 15 5.71 -29.30 17.37
N ASP A 16 6.10 -29.99 18.44
CA ASP A 16 5.35 -31.09 19.05
C ASP A 16 4.20 -30.62 19.96
N GLY A 17 4.12 -29.32 20.25
CA GLY A 17 3.14 -28.70 21.15
C GLY A 17 3.26 -29.08 22.62
N ARG A 18 4.23 -29.94 22.99
CA ARG A 18 4.45 -30.41 24.37
C ARG A 18 5.78 -29.92 24.95
N GLY A 19 6.77 -29.68 24.10
CA GLY A 19 8.11 -29.26 24.52
C GLY A 19 8.95 -30.38 25.14
N ASP A 20 8.52 -31.64 25.00
CA ASP A 20 9.15 -32.80 25.64
C ASP A 20 10.44 -33.25 24.94
N ALA A 21 10.69 -32.74 23.73
CA ALA A 21 11.86 -33.06 22.94
C ALA A 21 13.16 -32.41 23.46
N ILE A 22 14.27 -33.14 23.31
CA ILE A 22 15.63 -32.66 23.59
C ILE A 22 15.96 -31.48 22.67
N VAL A 23 16.57 -30.44 23.24
CA VAL A 23 16.86 -29.18 22.50
C VAL A 23 18.33 -28.96 22.17
N ALA A 24 19.25 -29.80 22.66
CA ALA A 24 20.68 -29.55 22.57
C ALA A 24 21.16 -29.24 21.13
N GLU A 25 20.77 -30.05 20.15
CA GLU A 25 21.17 -29.83 18.75
C GLU A 25 20.46 -28.65 18.09
N GLU A 26 19.19 -28.39 18.44
CA GLU A 26 18.43 -27.25 17.89
C GLU A 26 19.04 -25.91 18.34
N ILE A 27 19.42 -25.82 19.62
CA ILE A 27 20.09 -24.64 20.17
C ILE A 27 21.48 -24.48 19.55
N LEU A 28 22.23 -25.58 19.40
CA LEU A 28 23.55 -25.53 18.77
C LEU A 28 23.47 -25.10 17.29
N ASP A 29 22.47 -25.57 16.54
CA ASP A 29 22.22 -25.11 15.17
C ASP A 29 21.93 -23.60 15.14
N TRP A 30 21.09 -23.11 16.06
CA TRP A 30 20.83 -21.67 16.20
C TRP A 30 22.11 -20.87 16.50
N VAL A 31 22.96 -21.36 17.41
CA VAL A 31 24.25 -20.74 17.73
C VAL A 31 25.15 -20.68 16.49
N ASN A 32 25.25 -21.78 15.74
CA ASN A 32 26.06 -21.88 14.52
C ASN A 32 25.53 -21.01 13.37
N ARG A 33 24.23 -20.73 13.33
CA ARG A 33 23.62 -19.81 12.36
C ARG A 33 23.82 -18.35 12.73
N THR A 34 23.71 -18.03 14.03
CA THR A 34 23.85 -16.66 14.54
C THR A 34 25.30 -16.20 14.51
N ASN A 35 26.24 -17.07 14.89
CA ASN A 35 27.67 -16.82 14.89
C ASN A 35 28.40 -18.01 14.23
N PRO A 36 28.62 -17.99 12.90
CA PRO A 36 29.25 -19.08 12.18
C PRO A 36 30.74 -19.19 12.52
N GLN A 37 31.07 -20.05 13.47
CA GLN A 37 32.42 -20.33 13.94
C GLN A 37 32.64 -21.84 14.10
N PRO A 38 33.87 -22.35 13.91
CA PRO A 38 35.02 -21.61 13.40
C PRO A 38 34.88 -21.29 11.89
N PRO A 39 35.62 -20.30 11.34
CA PRO A 39 35.41 -19.84 9.98
C PRO A 39 35.78 -20.94 8.97
N LYS A 40 34.99 -21.07 7.91
CA LYS A 40 35.21 -22.11 6.88
C LYS A 40 36.54 -21.90 6.14
N GLU A 41 36.89 -20.64 5.88
CA GLU A 41 38.11 -20.25 5.17
C GLU A 41 39.36 -20.78 5.88
N GLU A 42 39.45 -20.66 7.20
CA GLU A 42 40.57 -21.19 7.99
C GLU A 42 40.65 -22.72 7.90
N GLY A 43 39.51 -23.41 7.86
CA GLY A 43 39.49 -24.87 7.68
C GLY A 43 39.97 -25.31 6.29
N GLU A 44 39.66 -24.54 5.25
CA GLU A 44 40.13 -24.78 3.88
C GLU A 44 41.63 -24.51 3.75
N GLU A 45 42.13 -23.43 4.37
CA GLU A 45 43.55 -23.12 4.45
C GLU A 45 44.33 -24.24 5.13
N LEU A 46 43.88 -24.69 6.31
CA LEU A 46 44.48 -25.82 7.02
C LEU A 46 44.45 -27.11 6.18
N SER A 47 43.35 -27.39 5.48
CA SER A 47 43.24 -28.58 4.63
C SER A 47 44.12 -28.52 3.39
N ALA A 48 44.49 -27.33 2.91
CA ALA A 48 45.35 -27.14 1.73
C ALA A 48 46.85 -27.29 2.06
N MET A 49 47.23 -27.18 3.34
CA MET A 49 48.60 -27.35 3.78
C MET A 49 49.07 -28.80 3.62
N ALA A 50 50.33 -28.99 3.24
CA ALA A 50 50.93 -30.32 3.16
C ALA A 50 51.05 -30.97 4.55
N ILE A 51 51.27 -30.15 5.58
CA ILE A 51 51.45 -30.56 6.97
C ILE A 51 50.55 -29.67 7.86
N PRO A 52 49.24 -29.95 7.95
CA PRO A 52 48.29 -29.08 8.65
C PRO A 52 48.57 -28.94 10.15
N TYR A 53 49.15 -29.97 10.77
CA TYR A 53 49.33 -30.07 12.21
C TYR A 53 50.47 -29.25 12.80
N GLU A 54 51.35 -28.70 11.95
CA GLU A 54 52.39 -27.74 12.36
C GLU A 54 51.85 -26.31 12.46
N HIS A 55 50.64 -26.06 11.95
CA HIS A 55 50.04 -24.74 12.01
C HIS A 55 49.57 -24.40 13.43
N VAL A 56 49.86 -23.19 13.91
CA VAL A 56 49.55 -22.73 15.28
C VAL A 56 48.06 -22.88 15.61
N ASN A 57 47.18 -22.60 14.66
CA ASN A 57 45.73 -22.68 14.86
C ASN A 57 45.14 -24.08 14.63
N PHE A 58 45.93 -25.09 14.26
CA PHE A 58 45.40 -26.42 13.92
C PHE A 58 44.58 -27.03 15.06
N TRP A 59 45.15 -27.09 16.27
CA TRP A 59 44.49 -27.68 17.43
C TRP A 59 43.33 -26.80 17.96
N PRO A 60 43.50 -25.47 18.13
CA PRO A 60 42.37 -24.58 18.46
C PRO A 60 41.20 -24.71 17.49
N TYR A 61 41.46 -24.80 16.18
CA TYR A 61 40.42 -24.94 15.17
C TYR A 61 39.66 -26.27 15.30
N ILE A 62 40.37 -27.37 15.58
CA ILE A 62 39.75 -28.68 15.79
C ILE A 62 38.93 -28.69 17.08
N GLN A 63 39.44 -28.09 18.16
CA GLN A 63 38.71 -27.93 19.42
C GLN A 63 37.40 -27.16 19.18
N ALA A 64 37.47 -26.02 18.49
CA ALA A 64 36.29 -25.24 18.11
C ALA A 64 35.30 -26.05 17.26
N CYS A 65 35.80 -26.84 16.28
CA CYS A 65 34.95 -27.74 15.49
C CYS A 65 34.23 -28.77 16.36
N VAL A 66 34.90 -29.36 17.35
CA VAL A 66 34.29 -30.37 18.24
C VAL A 66 33.25 -29.72 19.16
N ILE A 67 33.57 -28.59 19.77
CA ILE A 67 32.66 -27.80 20.64
C ILE A 67 31.38 -27.41 19.89
N ARG A 68 31.52 -26.97 18.64
CA ARG A 68 30.41 -26.56 17.75
C ARG A 68 29.68 -27.72 17.08
N GLY A 69 30.10 -28.97 17.31
CA GLY A 69 29.48 -30.16 16.73
C GLY A 69 29.79 -30.40 15.25
N HIS A 70 30.80 -29.76 14.67
CA HIS A 70 31.31 -29.96 13.31
C HIS A 70 32.26 -31.16 13.22
N LEU A 71 31.77 -32.32 13.66
CA LEU A 71 32.56 -33.54 13.86
C LEU A 71 33.17 -34.11 12.57
N THR A 72 32.48 -33.96 11.45
CA THR A 72 32.95 -34.37 10.12
C THR A 72 34.17 -33.57 9.68
N GLN A 73 34.17 -32.26 9.94
CA GLN A 73 35.27 -31.37 9.60
C GLN A 73 36.50 -31.65 10.47
N ALA A 74 36.30 -31.75 11.80
CA ALA A 74 37.35 -32.15 12.74
C ALA A 74 37.99 -33.48 12.33
N SER A 75 37.17 -34.50 12.04
CA SER A 75 37.65 -35.82 11.60
C SER A 75 38.43 -35.80 10.29
N ALA A 76 38.07 -34.91 9.35
CA ALA A 76 38.74 -34.79 8.06
C ALA A 76 40.13 -34.16 8.22
N LEU A 77 40.25 -33.11 9.03
CA LEU A 77 41.51 -32.42 9.31
C LEU A 77 42.50 -33.27 10.13
N LEU A 78 42.00 -34.17 10.97
CA LEU A 78 42.83 -35.13 11.71
C LEU A 78 43.34 -36.30 10.85
N LYS A 79 42.69 -36.59 9.71
CA LYS A 79 43.00 -37.77 8.88
C LYS A 79 44.45 -37.80 8.35
N PRO A 80 45.08 -36.70 7.90
CA PRO A 80 46.49 -36.69 7.52
C PRO A 80 47.43 -37.18 8.63
N TYR A 81 47.08 -36.92 9.89
CA TYR A 81 47.86 -37.31 11.08
C TYR A 81 47.83 -38.83 11.36
N THR A 82 47.05 -39.62 10.60
CA THR A 82 47.06 -41.10 10.65
C THR A 82 48.12 -41.75 9.75
N LYS A 83 48.87 -40.95 8.99
CA LYS A 83 49.91 -41.41 8.05
C LYS A 83 51.31 -40.96 8.46
N THR A 84 51.49 -40.63 9.73
CA THR A 84 52.82 -40.30 10.24
C THR A 84 53.71 -41.54 10.24
N HIS A 85 55.00 -41.35 10.49
CA HIS A 85 55.97 -42.44 10.58
C HIS A 85 55.79 -43.30 11.85
N ASN A 86 55.08 -42.80 12.87
CA ASN A 86 54.93 -43.49 14.16
C ASN A 86 53.61 -44.31 14.19
N PRO A 87 53.68 -45.66 14.27
CA PRO A 87 52.49 -46.49 14.19
C PRO A 87 51.55 -46.36 15.40
N THR A 88 52.09 -46.11 16.60
CA THR A 88 51.29 -45.94 17.82
C THR A 88 50.53 -44.61 17.78
N LEU A 89 51.19 -43.54 17.33
CA LEU A 89 50.55 -42.24 17.11
C LEU A 89 49.44 -42.34 16.04
N ASN A 90 49.70 -43.07 14.94
CA ASN A 90 48.67 -43.33 13.92
C ASN A 90 47.48 -44.09 14.51
N GLN A 91 47.72 -45.04 15.41
CA GLN A 91 46.67 -45.77 16.11
C GLN A 91 45.86 -44.85 17.04
N LEU A 92 46.51 -44.05 17.89
CA LEU A 92 45.85 -43.07 18.76
C LEU A 92 44.98 -42.10 17.96
N MET A 93 45.49 -41.60 16.84
CA MET A 93 44.74 -40.70 15.97
C MET A 93 43.56 -41.40 15.31
N THR A 94 43.73 -42.67 14.89
CA THR A 94 42.63 -43.48 14.34
C THR A 94 41.53 -43.70 15.37
N VAL A 95 41.91 -43.94 16.63
CA VAL A 95 40.97 -44.05 17.76
C VAL A 95 40.23 -42.73 17.96
N MET A 96 40.92 -41.59 18.00
CA MET A 96 40.28 -40.28 18.16
C MET A 96 39.30 -39.95 17.03
N ILE A 97 39.69 -40.19 15.77
CA ILE A 97 38.79 -40.02 14.62
C ILE A 97 37.58 -40.95 14.72
N SER A 98 37.78 -42.19 15.19
CA SER A 98 36.69 -43.13 15.42
C SER A 98 35.74 -42.62 16.52
N LEU A 99 36.27 -42.10 17.62
CA LEU A 99 35.48 -41.54 18.72
C LEU A 99 34.65 -40.35 18.24
N ILE A 100 35.28 -39.36 17.61
CA ILE A 100 34.60 -38.18 17.05
C ILE A 100 33.46 -38.59 16.10
N LYS A 101 33.69 -39.56 15.22
CA LYS A 101 32.65 -40.05 14.29
C LYS A 101 31.55 -40.87 14.97
N SER A 102 31.86 -41.53 16.08
CA SER A 102 30.91 -42.35 16.83
C SER A 102 30.08 -41.57 17.85
N ALA A 103 30.37 -40.27 18.03
CA ALA A 103 29.66 -39.42 18.97
C ALA A 103 28.14 -39.47 18.68
N PRO A 104 27.31 -39.91 19.65
CA PRO A 104 25.88 -40.00 19.45
C PRO A 104 25.25 -38.62 19.22
N ARG A 105 24.34 -38.54 18.25
CA ARG A 105 23.58 -37.34 17.90
C ARG A 105 22.11 -37.61 18.18
N SER A 106 21.41 -36.71 18.86
CA SER A 106 20.00 -36.90 19.24
C SER A 106 19.10 -37.10 18.01
N THR A 107 19.46 -36.47 16.89
CA THR A 107 18.77 -36.57 15.60
C THR A 107 18.85 -37.95 14.93
N LEU A 108 19.73 -38.85 15.41
CA LEU A 108 19.91 -40.19 14.86
C LEU A 108 19.10 -41.28 15.58
N TYR A 109 18.36 -40.92 16.63
CA TYR A 109 17.60 -41.88 17.45
C TYR A 109 16.13 -41.50 17.50
N ASP A 110 15.25 -42.49 17.31
CA ASP A 110 13.81 -42.30 17.44
C ASP A 110 13.33 -42.26 18.90
N GLN A 111 14.08 -42.91 19.81
CA GLN A 111 13.75 -43.02 21.23
C GLN A 111 14.82 -42.41 22.13
N GLU A 112 14.38 -41.63 23.11
CA GLU A 112 15.25 -40.97 24.10
C GLU A 112 16.10 -41.99 24.89
N LEU A 113 15.53 -43.14 25.27
CA LEU A 113 16.24 -44.16 26.04
C LEU A 113 17.45 -44.76 25.28
N ASP A 114 17.30 -44.97 23.98
CA ASP A 114 18.36 -45.52 23.13
C ASP A 114 19.50 -44.51 22.97
N PHE A 115 19.15 -43.22 22.81
CA PHE A 115 20.12 -42.13 22.78
C PHE A 115 20.89 -42.02 24.10
N ASN A 116 20.19 -42.07 25.24
CA ASN A 116 20.82 -42.00 26.56
C ASN A 116 21.82 -43.15 26.76
N SER A 117 21.41 -44.36 26.41
CA SER A 117 22.26 -45.55 26.47
C SER A 117 23.48 -45.45 25.55
N ALA A 118 23.34 -44.80 24.39
CA ALA A 118 24.44 -44.60 23.46
C ALA A 118 25.44 -43.55 23.98
N ILE A 119 24.98 -42.46 24.58
CA ILE A 119 25.83 -41.43 25.21
C ILE A 119 26.63 -42.01 26.37
N GLU A 120 26.00 -42.80 27.24
CA GLU A 120 26.68 -43.45 28.36
C GLU A 120 27.80 -44.37 27.87
N LYS A 121 27.49 -45.26 26.91
CA LYS A 121 28.50 -46.14 26.29
C LYS A 121 29.62 -45.36 25.62
N PHE A 122 29.29 -44.27 24.93
CA PHE A 122 30.28 -43.41 24.30
C PHE A 122 31.23 -42.79 25.34
N ARG A 123 30.69 -42.21 26.42
CA ARG A 123 31.48 -41.65 27.52
C ARG A 123 32.38 -42.68 28.19
N GLU A 124 31.91 -43.90 28.41
CA GLU A 124 32.74 -44.99 28.95
C GLU A 124 33.96 -45.28 28.04
N VAL A 125 33.78 -45.26 26.72
CA VAL A 125 34.89 -45.52 25.79
C VAL A 125 35.87 -44.34 25.79
N VAL A 126 35.39 -43.11 25.83
CA VAL A 126 36.24 -41.91 25.93
C VAL A 126 37.05 -41.92 27.23
N GLU A 127 36.40 -42.24 28.36
CA GLU A 127 37.06 -42.31 29.67
C GLU A 127 38.15 -43.40 29.71
N ARG A 128 37.89 -44.57 29.10
CA ARG A 128 38.93 -45.62 28.95
C ARG A 128 40.14 -45.11 28.18
N SER A 129 39.91 -44.39 27.07
CA SER A 129 41.01 -43.78 26.29
C SER A 129 41.78 -42.71 27.07
N LEU A 130 41.09 -41.92 27.92
CA LEU A 130 41.76 -40.96 28.81
C LEU A 130 42.69 -41.65 29.81
N ILE A 131 42.25 -42.77 30.39
CA ILE A 131 43.03 -43.53 31.37
C ILE A 131 44.27 -44.18 30.74
N THR A 132 44.17 -44.69 29.50
CA THR A 132 45.31 -45.36 28.84
C THR A 132 46.29 -44.38 28.17
N LEU A 133 45.87 -43.14 27.90
CA LEU A 133 46.64 -42.14 27.16
C LEU A 133 48.07 -41.96 27.67
N GLU A 134 48.27 -41.83 28.99
CA GLU A 134 49.60 -41.60 29.56
C GLU A 134 50.55 -42.78 29.28
N SER A 135 50.06 -44.01 29.40
CA SER A 135 50.85 -45.21 29.12
C SER A 135 51.18 -45.35 27.63
N GLU A 136 50.22 -45.03 26.74
CA GLU A 136 50.42 -45.08 25.29
C GLU A 136 51.39 -43.98 24.82
N MET A 137 51.32 -42.80 25.44
CA MET A 137 52.21 -41.69 25.13
C MET A 137 53.64 -41.95 25.61
N ASN A 138 53.84 -42.55 26.77
CA ASN A 138 55.18 -42.95 27.24
C ASN A 138 55.88 -43.89 26.24
N VAL A 139 55.14 -44.82 25.64
CA VAL A 139 55.65 -45.70 24.58
C VAL A 139 56.06 -44.89 23.34
N ILE A 140 55.31 -43.85 22.97
CA ILE A 140 55.63 -42.96 21.85
C ILE A 140 56.93 -42.18 22.12
N PHE A 141 57.08 -41.59 23.31
CA PHE A 141 58.30 -40.88 23.71
C PHE A 141 59.53 -41.79 23.65
N GLU A 142 59.43 -43.02 24.19
CA GLU A 142 60.53 -43.98 24.14
C GLU A 142 60.89 -44.40 22.69
N ASN A 143 59.89 -44.57 21.83
CA ASN A 143 60.10 -44.95 20.43
C ASN A 143 60.79 -43.85 19.61
N GLU A 144 60.38 -42.59 19.77
CA GLU A 144 61.03 -41.47 19.06
C GLU A 144 62.44 -41.19 19.60
N LYS A 145 62.65 -41.31 20.93
CA LYS A 145 63.97 -41.13 21.54
C LYS A 145 65.01 -42.15 21.06
N ASN A 146 64.59 -43.39 20.83
CA ASN A 146 65.48 -44.49 20.40
C ASN A 146 65.67 -44.55 18.88
N ARG A 147 65.15 -43.58 18.13
CA ARG A 147 65.13 -43.62 16.67
C ARG A 147 66.48 -43.23 16.06
N PRO A 148 66.96 -43.97 15.05
CA PRO A 148 68.25 -43.68 14.41
C PRO A 148 68.25 -42.45 13.48
N ASP A 149 67.09 -42.08 12.93
CA ASP A 149 66.92 -40.94 12.00
C ASP A 149 66.40 -39.70 12.75
N SER A 150 67.31 -38.84 13.23
CA SER A 150 66.94 -37.64 14.00
C SER A 150 66.31 -36.53 13.15
N GLU A 151 66.45 -36.53 11.83
CA GLU A 151 65.88 -35.48 10.96
C GLU A 151 64.36 -35.62 10.77
N ASN A 152 63.80 -36.81 10.96
CA ASN A 152 62.37 -37.10 10.79
C ASN A 152 61.67 -37.49 12.10
N ALA A 153 62.38 -37.42 13.23
CA ALA A 153 61.81 -37.65 14.56
C ALA A 153 61.00 -36.41 14.97
N PHE A 154 59.89 -36.64 15.67
CA PHE A 154 59.15 -35.53 16.29
C PHE A 154 59.98 -34.91 17.43
N ASP A 155 59.91 -33.59 17.57
CA ASP A 155 60.49 -32.91 18.72
C ASP A 155 59.77 -33.34 20.02
N GLU A 156 60.50 -33.37 21.14
CA GLU A 156 59.92 -33.67 22.45
C GLU A 156 58.84 -32.64 22.81
N ASP A 157 59.08 -31.37 22.47
CA ASP A 157 58.11 -30.28 22.66
C ASP A 157 56.83 -30.49 21.82
N ASP A 158 56.96 -30.95 20.57
CA ASP A 158 55.83 -31.26 19.69
C ASP A 158 54.99 -32.42 20.22
N LEU A 159 55.65 -33.45 20.76
CA LEU A 159 54.99 -34.60 21.38
C LEU A 159 54.26 -34.21 22.67
N ILE A 160 54.84 -33.35 23.50
CA ILE A 160 54.17 -32.80 24.69
C ILE A 160 52.94 -31.99 24.27
N HIS A 161 53.08 -31.13 23.27
CA HIS A 161 51.97 -30.35 22.73
C HIS A 161 50.85 -31.25 22.16
N PHE A 162 51.23 -32.30 21.43
CA PHE A 162 50.31 -33.32 20.94
C PHE A 162 49.56 -34.00 22.09
N GLN A 163 50.28 -34.50 23.11
CA GLN A 163 49.67 -35.15 24.26
C GLN A 163 48.66 -34.24 24.95
N ALA A 164 49.02 -32.97 25.16
CA ALA A 164 48.14 -31.98 25.77
C ALA A 164 46.89 -31.74 24.92
N SER A 165 47.06 -31.53 23.62
CA SER A 165 45.94 -31.25 22.70
C SER A 165 45.02 -32.46 22.50
N TYR A 166 45.59 -33.67 22.44
CA TYR A 166 44.84 -34.92 22.38
C TYR A 166 44.03 -35.13 23.66
N LYS A 167 44.64 -34.86 24.82
CA LYS A 167 43.97 -34.92 26.13
C LYS A 167 42.81 -33.93 26.21
N ILE A 168 43.01 -32.67 25.81
CA ILE A 168 41.95 -31.65 25.79
C ILE A 168 40.76 -32.11 24.94
N LEU A 169 41.00 -32.68 23.76
CA LEU A 169 39.92 -33.19 22.91
C LEU A 169 39.15 -34.34 23.58
N LEU A 170 39.84 -35.26 24.24
CA LEU A 170 39.18 -36.34 24.97
C LEU A 170 38.40 -35.81 26.19
N GLU A 171 38.91 -34.80 26.90
CA GLU A 171 38.20 -34.16 28.02
C GLU A 171 36.96 -33.39 27.55
N ILE A 172 37.00 -32.76 26.36
CA ILE A 172 35.81 -32.16 25.74
C ILE A 172 34.79 -33.26 25.39
N LEU A 173 35.22 -34.36 24.76
CA LEU A 173 34.34 -35.47 24.38
C LEU A 173 33.75 -36.21 25.59
N SER A 174 34.44 -36.22 26.74
CA SER A 174 33.93 -36.82 27.97
C SER A 174 32.86 -35.95 28.64
N GLY A 175 32.84 -34.65 28.33
CA GLY A 175 31.92 -33.68 28.91
C GLY A 175 32.49 -32.97 30.14
N ASP A 176 33.80 -32.74 30.22
CA ASP A 176 34.40 -31.92 31.29
C ASP A 176 33.98 -30.45 31.15
N GLU A 177 33.17 -29.98 32.10
CA GLU A 177 32.62 -28.62 32.15
C GLU A 177 33.71 -27.54 32.15
N SER A 178 34.82 -27.75 32.88
CA SER A 178 35.92 -26.78 32.94
C SER A 178 36.65 -26.66 31.61
N ARG A 179 36.94 -27.79 30.95
CA ARG A 179 37.66 -27.80 29.67
C ARG A 179 36.81 -27.21 28.55
N ILE A 180 35.50 -27.50 28.56
CA ILE A 180 34.56 -26.95 27.58
C ILE A 180 34.49 -25.43 27.75
N SER A 181 34.33 -24.94 28.98
CA SER A 181 34.22 -23.50 29.25
C SER A 181 35.49 -22.75 28.80
N GLU A 182 36.69 -23.28 29.09
CA GLU A 182 37.96 -22.65 28.67
C GLU A 182 38.15 -22.55 27.16
N ALA A 183 37.55 -23.46 26.40
CA ALA A 183 37.68 -23.51 24.94
C ALA A 183 36.57 -22.74 24.19
N CYS A 184 35.60 -22.17 24.92
CA CYS A 184 34.56 -21.30 24.36
C CYS A 184 35.00 -19.83 24.39
N TYR A 185 34.46 -19.02 23.47
CA TYR A 185 34.74 -17.58 23.38
C TYR A 185 33.60 -16.70 23.91
N ASP A 186 32.36 -17.18 23.81
CA ASP A 186 31.17 -16.45 24.24
C ASP A 186 30.19 -17.35 25.00
N TRP A 187 29.21 -16.73 25.68
CA TRP A 187 28.22 -17.45 26.49
C TRP A 187 27.28 -18.32 25.64
N GLN A 188 27.08 -18.00 24.36
CA GLN A 188 26.18 -18.72 23.46
C GLN A 188 26.84 -20.04 22.99
N GLU A 189 28.12 -19.98 22.67
CA GLU A 189 28.98 -21.12 22.38
C GLU A 189 29.12 -22.00 23.62
N ALA A 190 29.38 -21.41 24.78
CA ALA A 190 29.42 -22.15 26.05
C ALA A 190 28.09 -22.87 26.33
N LEU A 191 26.95 -22.22 26.09
CA LEU A 191 25.64 -22.85 26.18
C LEU A 191 25.49 -24.02 25.19
N GLY A 192 25.77 -23.79 23.91
CA GLY A 192 25.64 -24.82 22.87
C GLY A 192 26.54 -26.03 23.14
N ALA A 193 27.78 -25.79 23.55
CA ALA A 193 28.76 -26.82 23.88
C ALA A 193 28.40 -27.58 25.15
N HIS A 194 27.93 -26.88 26.19
CA HIS A 194 27.47 -27.51 27.42
C HIS A 194 26.24 -28.37 27.18
N LEU A 195 25.29 -27.90 26.36
CA LEU A 195 24.13 -28.70 25.97
C LEU A 195 24.54 -29.93 25.14
N LEU A 196 25.52 -29.80 24.24
CA LEU A 196 25.97 -30.92 23.42
C LEU A 196 26.74 -31.98 24.24
N TRP A 197 27.70 -31.56 25.07
CA TRP A 197 28.68 -32.46 25.67
C TRP A 197 28.42 -32.76 27.15
N VAL A 198 27.88 -31.82 27.93
CA VAL A 198 27.68 -31.98 29.38
C VAL A 198 26.26 -32.48 29.68
N ASN A 199 25.24 -31.79 29.14
CA ASN A 199 23.83 -32.10 29.36
C ASN A 199 23.05 -32.37 28.05
N PRO A 200 23.36 -33.47 27.34
CA PRO A 200 22.74 -33.82 26.05
C PRO A 200 21.24 -34.15 26.15
N PHE A 201 20.72 -34.37 27.36
CA PHE A 201 19.32 -34.74 27.60
C PHE A 201 18.44 -33.55 27.97
N CYS A 202 19.01 -32.34 27.91
CA CYS A 202 18.33 -31.10 28.31
C CYS A 202 17.04 -30.89 27.52
N LYS A 203 15.94 -30.63 28.25
CA LYS A 203 14.64 -30.23 27.70
C LYS A 203 14.47 -28.72 27.86
N ARG A 204 13.41 -28.18 27.23
CA ARG A 204 13.13 -26.73 27.25
C ARG A 204 12.98 -26.18 28.66
N ASP A 205 12.32 -26.93 29.55
CA ASP A 205 12.10 -26.56 30.95
C ASP A 205 13.41 -26.50 31.77
N ASP A 206 14.44 -27.23 31.34
CA ASP A 206 15.75 -27.26 32.01
C ASP A 206 16.68 -26.13 31.54
N LEU A 207 16.36 -25.44 30.44
CA LEU A 207 17.20 -24.37 29.89
C LEU A 207 17.53 -23.26 30.90
N PRO A 208 16.58 -22.74 31.71
CA PRO A 208 16.90 -21.73 32.72
C PRO A 208 17.91 -22.22 33.77
N VAL A 209 17.89 -23.52 34.09
CA VAL A 209 18.83 -24.13 35.04
C VAL A 209 20.23 -24.19 34.44
N VAL A 210 20.34 -24.59 33.17
CA VAL A 210 21.61 -24.59 32.44
C VAL A 210 22.15 -23.16 32.27
N MET A 211 21.29 -22.21 31.88
CA MET A 211 21.64 -20.80 31.75
C MET A 211 22.21 -20.22 33.05
N LYS A 212 21.63 -20.56 34.21
CA LYS A 212 22.14 -20.10 35.50
C LYS A 212 23.57 -20.58 35.79
N LYS A 213 23.95 -21.76 35.29
CA LYS A 213 25.32 -22.26 35.41
C LYS A 213 26.26 -21.53 34.47
N ILE A 214 25.91 -21.45 33.18
CA ILE A 214 26.74 -20.78 32.16
C ILE A 214 26.99 -19.32 32.53
N THR A 215 25.94 -18.61 32.98
CA THR A 215 26.04 -17.19 33.31
C THR A 215 26.84 -16.88 34.58
N ALA A 216 27.19 -17.90 35.38
CA ALA A 216 28.09 -17.73 36.52
C ALA A 216 29.55 -17.53 36.06
N GLU A 217 29.94 -18.19 34.97
CA GLU A 217 31.29 -18.08 34.38
C GLU A 217 31.31 -17.06 33.23
N TRP A 218 30.24 -17.01 32.45
CA TRP A 218 30.08 -16.16 31.27
C TRP A 218 28.97 -15.13 31.49
N PRO A 219 29.26 -14.00 32.18
CA PRO A 219 28.24 -12.99 32.47
C PRO A 219 27.70 -12.36 31.18
N ILE A 220 26.38 -12.25 31.10
CA ILE A 220 25.68 -11.63 29.97
C ILE A 220 25.93 -10.12 29.98
N ASP A 221 26.32 -9.58 28.83
CA ASP A 221 26.45 -8.13 28.65
C ASP A 221 25.09 -7.44 28.82
N GLN A 222 24.96 -6.68 29.90
CA GLN A 222 23.75 -5.92 30.22
C GLN A 222 23.57 -4.67 29.34
N THR A 223 24.58 -4.31 28.53
CA THR A 223 24.51 -3.15 27.63
C THR A 223 23.99 -3.51 26.24
N SER A 224 24.16 -4.78 25.83
CA SER A 224 23.65 -5.31 24.56
C SER A 224 22.18 -5.71 24.70
N ASN A 225 21.28 -4.99 24.02
CA ASN A 225 19.86 -5.37 23.96
C ASN A 225 19.67 -6.75 23.29
N LEU A 226 20.56 -7.15 22.38
CA LEU A 226 20.50 -8.46 21.71
C LEU A 226 20.79 -9.59 22.69
N ASP A 227 21.80 -9.44 23.52
CA ASP A 227 22.20 -10.42 24.54
C ASP A 227 21.13 -10.51 25.62
N LEU A 228 20.58 -9.37 26.05
CA LEU A 228 19.43 -9.34 26.95
C LEU A 228 18.22 -10.06 26.36
N ALA A 229 17.87 -9.81 25.10
CA ALA A 229 16.73 -10.48 24.46
C ALA A 229 16.94 -12.00 24.33
N THR A 230 18.10 -12.43 23.81
CA THR A 230 18.41 -13.85 23.62
C THR A 230 18.53 -14.61 24.93
N SER A 231 19.20 -14.05 25.94
CA SER A 231 19.28 -14.66 27.26
C SER A 231 17.93 -14.69 27.99
N SER A 232 17.09 -13.66 27.82
CA SER A 232 15.74 -13.64 28.39
C SER A 232 14.86 -14.74 27.80
N ILE A 233 15.01 -15.03 26.49
CA ILE A 233 14.32 -16.17 25.84
C ILE A 233 14.73 -17.48 26.51
N MET A 234 16.03 -17.72 26.72
CA MET A 234 16.54 -18.95 27.33
C MET A 234 16.16 -19.09 28.81
N ASN A 235 16.04 -17.97 29.53
CA ASN A 235 15.61 -17.94 30.93
C ASN A 235 14.09 -17.97 31.12
N GLY A 236 13.31 -17.81 30.05
CA GLY A 236 11.84 -17.70 30.11
C GLY A 236 11.33 -16.36 30.68
N ASP A 237 12.16 -15.32 30.72
CA ASP A 237 11.76 -13.99 31.19
C ASP A 237 11.17 -13.16 30.04
N ILE A 238 9.85 -13.27 29.88
CA ILE A 238 9.12 -12.56 28.83
C ILE A 238 9.11 -11.04 29.06
N GLY A 239 9.13 -10.57 30.31
CA GLY A 239 9.08 -9.14 30.62
C GLY A 239 10.33 -8.42 30.11
N THR A 240 11.50 -8.92 30.49
CA THR A 240 12.79 -8.36 30.05
C THR A 240 12.99 -8.53 28.54
N LEU A 241 12.52 -9.66 27.97
CA LEU A 241 12.52 -9.87 26.52
C LEU A 241 11.78 -8.75 25.77
N LEU A 242 10.54 -8.42 26.16
CA LEU A 242 9.77 -7.40 25.48
C LEU A 242 10.40 -6.01 25.61
N GLN A 243 10.97 -5.67 26.77
CA GLN A 243 11.68 -4.40 26.96
C GLN A 243 12.96 -4.30 26.13
N ALA A 244 13.69 -5.40 25.98
CA ALA A 244 14.87 -5.45 25.11
C ALA A 244 14.46 -5.38 23.64
N ALA A 245 13.45 -6.15 23.23
CA ALA A 245 12.94 -6.17 21.86
C ALA A 245 12.40 -4.81 21.41
N SER A 246 11.69 -4.07 22.28
CA SER A 246 11.19 -2.73 21.96
C SER A 246 12.30 -1.71 21.66
N LYS A 247 13.51 -1.93 22.19
CA LYS A 247 14.69 -1.10 21.91
C LYS A 247 15.47 -1.55 20.67
N ILE A 248 15.30 -2.80 20.25
CA ILE A 248 15.96 -3.34 19.05
C ILE A 248 15.20 -2.89 17.81
N ASP A 249 13.91 -3.22 17.74
CA ASP A 249 13.11 -3.01 16.53
C ASP A 249 11.60 -3.12 16.79
N GLN A 250 10.85 -2.31 16.06
CA GLN A 250 9.41 -2.15 16.21
C GLN A 250 8.60 -3.30 15.59
N TRP A 251 9.08 -3.90 14.50
CA TRP A 251 8.50 -5.12 13.94
C TRP A 251 8.68 -6.28 14.93
N LEU A 252 9.89 -6.44 15.48
CA LEU A 252 10.21 -7.53 16.41
C LEU A 252 9.30 -7.50 17.65
N ILE A 253 9.18 -6.36 18.32
CA ILE A 253 8.32 -6.24 19.51
C ILE A 253 6.84 -6.47 19.19
N CYS A 254 6.34 -5.95 18.07
CA CYS A 254 4.96 -6.14 17.65
C CYS A 254 4.63 -7.64 17.48
N HIS A 255 5.49 -8.38 16.80
CA HIS A 255 5.24 -9.81 16.52
C HIS A 255 5.51 -10.70 17.74
N LEU A 256 6.51 -10.37 18.57
CA LEU A 256 6.72 -11.08 19.83
C LEU A 256 5.55 -10.88 20.79
N ALA A 257 5.07 -9.65 20.97
CA ALA A 257 3.92 -9.38 21.83
C ALA A 257 2.64 -10.06 21.33
N ASP A 258 2.40 -10.09 20.01
CA ASP A 258 1.28 -10.82 19.40
C ASP A 258 1.37 -12.33 19.65
N LEU A 259 2.57 -12.91 19.55
CA LEU A 259 2.79 -14.34 19.76
C LEU A 259 2.65 -14.72 21.24
N VAL A 260 3.22 -13.93 22.14
CA VAL A 260 3.12 -14.09 23.60
C VAL A 260 1.66 -14.04 24.06
N ASP A 261 0.87 -13.11 23.54
CA ASP A 261 -0.56 -13.00 23.82
C ASP A 261 -1.33 -14.24 23.33
N LYS A 262 -1.01 -14.74 22.12
CA LYS A 262 -1.59 -15.98 21.57
C LYS A 262 -1.20 -17.23 22.36
N LEU A 263 -0.03 -17.24 23.00
CA LEU A 263 0.38 -18.29 23.93
C LEU A 263 -0.36 -18.21 25.28
N GLY A 264 -1.17 -17.16 25.51
CA GLY A 264 -1.93 -16.97 26.75
C GLY A 264 -1.08 -16.44 27.90
N ILE A 265 0.11 -15.91 27.64
CA ILE A 265 1.00 -15.35 28.65
C ILE A 265 0.55 -13.90 28.91
N ALA A 266 0.02 -13.64 30.11
CA ALA A 266 -0.49 -12.33 30.47
C ALA A 266 0.65 -11.30 30.61
N LEU A 267 0.55 -10.21 29.85
CA LEU A 267 1.49 -9.09 29.90
C LEU A 267 1.01 -8.01 30.88
N ALA A 268 1.89 -7.58 31.78
CA ALA A 268 1.53 -6.63 32.86
C ALA A 268 1.54 -5.15 32.41
N ASP A 269 2.49 -4.76 31.55
CA ASP A 269 2.77 -3.34 31.29
C ASP A 269 2.11 -2.79 30.02
N HIS A 270 2.05 -3.56 28.94
CA HIS A 270 1.53 -3.12 27.66
C HIS A 270 0.72 -4.24 27.01
N SER A 271 -0.50 -3.93 26.58
CA SER A 271 -1.35 -4.88 25.87
C SER A 271 -0.83 -5.07 24.44
N ARG A 272 -1.10 -6.25 23.86
CA ARG A 272 -0.87 -6.55 22.43
C ARG A 272 -1.31 -5.39 21.50
N GLY A 273 -2.46 -4.78 21.80
CA GLY A 273 -2.99 -3.66 21.03
C GLY A 273 -2.10 -2.42 21.00
N PHE A 274 -1.34 -2.15 22.08
CA PHE A 274 -0.40 -1.03 22.14
C PHE A 274 0.75 -1.19 21.14
N TYR A 275 1.42 -2.35 21.13
CA TYR A 275 2.55 -2.58 20.23
C TYR A 275 2.14 -2.67 18.77
N ILE A 276 0.96 -3.22 18.47
CA ILE A 276 0.41 -3.21 17.10
C ILE A 276 0.10 -1.79 16.65
N SER A 277 -0.48 -0.97 17.52
CA SER A 277 -0.76 0.44 17.24
C SER A 277 0.54 1.18 16.93
N ASP A 278 1.54 1.07 17.81
CA ASP A 278 2.84 1.70 17.66
C ASP A 278 3.52 1.28 16.34
N PHE A 279 3.48 -0.01 16.00
CA PHE A 279 3.99 -0.51 14.71
C PHE A 279 3.24 0.04 13.50
N VAL A 280 1.91 0.19 13.58
CA VAL A 280 1.12 0.82 12.52
C VAL A 280 1.48 2.30 12.37
N ASP A 281 1.72 3.02 13.46
CA ASP A 281 2.22 4.40 13.40
C ASP A 281 3.57 4.49 12.68
N TYR A 282 4.46 3.52 12.92
CA TYR A 282 5.72 3.41 12.18
C TYR A 282 5.54 3.12 10.70
N LEU A 283 4.64 2.18 10.34
CA LEU A 283 4.30 1.89 8.95
C LEU A 283 3.65 3.07 8.23
N SER A 284 3.01 3.99 8.96
CA SER A 284 2.31 5.15 8.39
C SER A 284 3.22 6.13 7.63
N VAL A 285 4.54 5.99 7.76
CA VAL A 285 5.54 6.74 6.99
C VAL A 285 5.42 6.47 5.49
N ASP A 286 5.16 5.21 5.10
CA ASP A 286 4.95 4.84 3.70
C ASP A 286 3.46 4.57 3.43
N GLN A 287 2.82 5.47 2.69
CA GLN A 287 1.41 5.30 2.36
C GLN A 287 1.17 4.08 1.47
N GLY A 288 2.19 3.50 0.83
CA GLY A 288 2.05 2.26 0.03
C GLY A 288 1.65 1.04 0.85
N LEU A 289 2.00 1.02 2.14
CA LEU A 289 1.77 -0.11 3.05
C LEU A 289 0.39 -0.08 3.73
N TRP A 290 -0.51 0.80 3.29
CA TRP A 290 -1.83 0.99 3.89
C TRP A 290 -2.65 -0.30 4.01
N ARG A 291 -2.51 -1.26 3.09
CA ARG A 291 -3.17 -2.58 3.18
C ARG A 291 -2.71 -3.35 4.41
N LEU A 292 -1.40 -3.36 4.63
CA LEU A 292 -0.78 -4.04 5.75
C LEU A 292 -1.18 -3.35 7.06
N MET A 293 -1.19 -2.02 7.10
CA MET A 293 -1.64 -1.24 8.26
C MET A 293 -3.08 -1.60 8.66
N ILE A 294 -4.00 -1.66 7.70
CA ILE A 294 -5.40 -2.04 7.96
C ILE A 294 -5.46 -3.47 8.47
N ALA A 295 -4.75 -4.42 7.83
CA ALA A 295 -4.73 -5.81 8.26
C ALA A 295 -4.29 -5.97 9.72
N TYR A 296 -3.28 -5.21 10.17
CA TYR A 296 -2.86 -5.20 11.58
C TYR A 296 -3.93 -4.59 12.49
N LEU A 297 -4.47 -3.42 12.14
CA LEU A 297 -5.45 -2.71 12.98
C LEU A 297 -6.73 -3.53 13.20
N VAL A 298 -7.16 -4.30 12.20
CA VAL A 298 -8.37 -5.15 12.28
C VAL A 298 -8.24 -6.24 13.35
N THR A 299 -7.01 -6.64 13.68
CA THR A 299 -6.79 -7.62 14.76
C THR A 299 -6.94 -7.02 16.16
N VAL A 300 -7.13 -5.70 16.28
CA VAL A 300 -7.26 -4.98 17.55
C VAL A 300 -8.63 -4.31 17.62
N ASP A 301 -9.37 -4.55 18.69
CA ASP A 301 -10.69 -3.96 18.88
C ASP A 301 -10.62 -2.43 19.04
N GLY A 302 -11.57 -1.71 18.43
CA GLY A 302 -11.72 -0.25 18.59
C GLY A 302 -10.87 0.63 17.66
N THR A 303 -10.19 0.05 16.66
CA THR A 303 -9.30 0.77 15.73
C THR A 303 -10.00 1.36 14.50
N GLU A 304 -11.33 1.23 14.39
CA GLU A 304 -12.11 1.70 13.23
C GLU A 304 -11.86 3.17 12.88
N ALA A 305 -11.76 4.04 13.88
CA ALA A 305 -11.51 5.47 13.68
C ALA A 305 -10.14 5.73 13.01
N TRP A 306 -9.16 4.88 13.31
CA TRP A 306 -7.82 4.98 12.75
C TRP A 306 -7.75 4.44 11.33
N ILE A 307 -8.43 3.33 11.06
CA ILE A 307 -8.61 2.82 9.69
C ILE A 307 -9.23 3.91 8.81
N LYS A 308 -10.25 4.62 9.31
CA LYS A 308 -10.85 5.78 8.60
C LYS A 308 -9.83 6.87 8.32
N GLU A 309 -8.95 7.19 9.26
CA GLU A 309 -7.92 8.22 9.08
C GLU A 309 -6.86 7.83 8.05
N ILE A 310 -6.40 6.57 8.04
CA ILE A 310 -5.47 6.05 7.03
C ILE A 310 -6.10 6.17 5.65
N LEU A 311 -7.34 5.70 5.49
CA LEU A 311 -8.06 5.74 4.23
C LEU A 311 -8.29 7.18 3.73
N ARG A 312 -8.49 8.15 4.63
CA ARG A 312 -8.64 9.57 4.27
C ARG A 312 -7.37 10.20 3.71
N ARG A 313 -6.19 9.68 4.06
CA ARG A 313 -4.89 10.19 3.62
C ARG A 313 -4.49 9.67 2.23
N LEU A 314 -5.14 8.62 1.75
CA LEU A 314 -4.85 8.00 0.45
C LEU A 314 -5.35 8.87 -0.70
N VAL A 315 -4.54 8.95 -1.76
CA VAL A 315 -4.93 9.64 -3.00
C VAL A 315 -5.68 8.64 -3.88
N VAL A 316 -6.99 8.82 -3.97
CA VAL A 316 -7.81 8.02 -4.88
C VAL A 316 -7.70 8.58 -6.30
N GLU A 317 -7.36 7.74 -7.26
CA GLU A 317 -7.39 8.03 -8.69
C GLU A 317 -8.32 7.05 -9.40
N ASP A 318 -9.07 7.58 -10.37
CA ASP A 318 -9.90 6.78 -11.25
C ASP A 318 -9.02 6.23 -12.37
N LEU A 319 -8.39 5.07 -12.13
CA LEU A 319 -7.51 4.39 -13.08
C LEU A 319 -8.31 3.62 -14.14
N ALA A 320 -9.32 4.26 -14.75
CA ALA A 320 -9.99 3.73 -15.93
C ALA A 320 -9.14 3.90 -17.22
N GLU A 321 -8.10 4.72 -17.19
CA GLU A 321 -7.15 4.90 -18.29
C GLU A 321 -5.77 4.39 -17.86
N GLN A 322 -5.50 3.10 -18.10
CA GLN A 322 -4.15 2.69 -18.41
C GLN A 322 -3.79 3.33 -19.76
N GLN A 323 -3.07 4.45 -19.75
CA GLN A 323 -2.29 4.80 -20.94
C GLN A 323 -1.15 3.79 -21.06
N PRO A 324 -0.97 3.13 -22.22
CA PRO A 324 0.19 2.30 -22.46
C PRO A 324 1.40 3.21 -22.76
N ASN A 325 2.27 3.33 -21.75
CA ASN A 325 3.72 3.55 -21.79
C ASN A 325 4.38 4.72 -22.56
N ASP A 326 5.55 5.07 -22.00
CA ASP A 326 6.75 5.66 -22.60
C ASP A 326 6.83 7.19 -22.76
N THR A 327 7.25 7.85 -21.68
CA THR A 327 8.50 8.62 -21.71
C THR A 327 9.20 8.55 -20.36
N MET A 328 10.40 7.95 -20.34
CA MET A 328 11.37 8.11 -19.26
C MET A 328 11.75 9.59 -19.14
N GLU A 329 11.22 10.28 -18.15
CA GLU A 329 11.89 11.43 -17.56
C GLU A 329 12.27 11.08 -16.12
N LEU A 330 13.57 10.84 -15.93
CA LEU A 330 14.22 10.71 -14.64
C LEU A 330 14.34 12.11 -14.02
N ASP A 331 13.38 12.50 -13.19
CA ASP A 331 13.55 13.64 -12.29
C ASP A 331 13.65 13.11 -10.84
N PRO A 332 14.82 13.23 -10.18
CA PRO A 332 15.08 12.63 -8.87
C PRO A 332 14.69 13.61 -7.77
N GLN A 333 13.39 13.79 -7.55
CA GLN A 333 12.89 14.38 -6.30
C GLN A 333 12.25 13.25 -5.47
N PRO A 334 12.54 13.14 -4.15
CA PRO A 334 11.94 12.13 -3.30
C PRO A 334 10.47 12.48 -3.11
N ALA A 335 9.63 12.00 -4.04
CA ALA A 335 8.20 12.03 -3.90
C ALA A 335 7.88 11.18 -2.66
N LYS A 336 7.35 11.83 -1.62
CA LYS A 336 6.58 11.14 -0.57
C LYS A 336 5.69 10.15 -1.31
N THR A 337 5.84 8.86 -1.04
CA THR A 337 5.15 7.76 -1.72
C THR A 337 3.65 7.95 -1.53
N THR A 338 3.04 8.74 -2.40
CA THR A 338 1.60 8.99 -2.41
C THR A 338 1.00 7.80 -3.13
N ALA A 339 0.52 6.82 -2.35
CA ALA A 339 -0.10 5.64 -2.89
C ALA A 339 -1.35 6.04 -3.68
N LYS A 340 -1.32 5.77 -4.98
CA LYS A 340 -2.48 5.89 -5.86
C LYS A 340 -3.31 4.63 -5.71
N VAL A 341 -4.57 4.79 -5.34
CA VAL A 341 -5.48 3.65 -5.09
C VAL A 341 -6.68 3.72 -6.02
N SER A 342 -7.03 2.58 -6.60
CA SER A 342 -8.24 2.44 -7.40
C SER A 342 -9.47 2.46 -6.51
N ILE A 343 -10.50 3.18 -6.93
CA ILE A 343 -11.77 3.25 -6.21
C ILE A 343 -12.47 1.90 -6.09
N LEU A 344 -12.23 0.95 -7.01
CA LEU A 344 -12.81 -0.39 -6.92
C LEU A 344 -12.26 -1.16 -5.73
N GLU A 345 -10.97 -1.00 -5.45
CA GLU A 345 -10.33 -1.62 -4.29
C GLU A 345 -10.87 -1.00 -3.00
N MET A 346 -10.99 0.34 -2.96
CA MET A 346 -11.60 1.01 -1.82
C MET A 346 -13.03 0.55 -1.55
N LYS A 347 -13.84 0.32 -2.59
CA LYS A 347 -15.21 -0.20 -2.43
C LYS A 347 -15.25 -1.55 -1.73
N LEU A 348 -14.34 -2.46 -2.05
CA LEU A 348 -14.27 -3.77 -1.41
C LEU A 348 -13.96 -3.64 0.08
N ILE A 349 -12.97 -2.82 0.41
CA ILE A 349 -12.57 -2.56 1.81
C ILE A 349 -13.69 -1.87 2.58
N TYR A 350 -14.29 -0.81 2.02
CA TYR A 350 -15.39 -0.12 2.68
C TYR A 350 -16.62 -1.04 2.90
N ALA A 351 -16.88 -1.98 2.00
CA ALA A 351 -17.94 -2.96 2.16
C ALA A 351 -17.62 -4.02 3.23
N GLU A 352 -16.38 -4.51 3.26
CA GLU A 352 -15.91 -5.49 4.24
C GLU A 352 -16.00 -4.95 5.67
N TYR A 353 -15.66 -3.68 5.89
CA TYR A 353 -15.66 -3.05 7.21
C TYR A 353 -16.93 -2.24 7.53
N GLY A 354 -17.99 -2.33 6.72
CA GLY A 354 -19.27 -1.63 6.98
C GLY A 354 -19.18 -0.10 6.99
N MET A 355 -18.26 0.48 6.21
CA MET A 355 -17.95 1.92 6.19
C MET A 355 -18.52 2.63 4.95
N GLU A 356 -19.81 2.42 4.66
CA GLU A 356 -20.48 3.01 3.48
C GLU A 356 -20.49 4.55 3.49
N ASP A 357 -20.53 5.18 4.67
CA ASP A 357 -20.51 6.64 4.82
C ASP A 357 -19.20 7.28 4.31
N GLU A 358 -18.07 6.61 4.54
CA GLU A 358 -16.76 7.09 4.06
C GLU A 358 -16.59 6.83 2.55
N LEU A 359 -17.17 5.75 2.02
CA LEU A 359 -17.27 5.56 0.57
C LEU A 359 -18.05 6.69 -0.10
N ASN A 360 -19.19 7.09 0.48
CA ASN A 360 -19.99 8.22 -0.02
C ASN A 360 -19.20 9.54 0.05
N ARG A 361 -18.41 9.73 1.11
CA ARG A 361 -17.56 10.91 1.26
C ARG A 361 -16.43 10.95 0.23
N THR A 362 -15.71 9.85 0.04
CA THR A 362 -14.61 9.76 -0.94
C THR A 362 -15.14 9.95 -2.36
N ALA A 363 -16.26 9.32 -2.71
CA ALA A 363 -16.93 9.51 -4.00
C ALA A 363 -17.36 10.99 -4.23
N ARG A 364 -17.81 11.71 -3.19
CA ARG A 364 -18.11 13.15 -3.28
C ARG A 364 -16.88 14.00 -3.56
N ILE A 365 -15.74 13.70 -2.92
CA ILE A 365 -14.48 14.41 -3.14
C ILE A 365 -13.97 14.16 -4.56
N LEU A 366 -14.05 12.92 -5.03
CA LEU A 366 -13.60 12.52 -6.38
C LEU A 366 -14.45 13.14 -7.47
N SER A 367 -15.77 13.14 -7.31
CA SER A 367 -16.68 13.82 -8.24
C SER A 367 -16.29 15.31 -8.42
N ARG A 368 -15.96 16.01 -7.33
CA ARG A 368 -15.51 17.42 -7.40
C ARG A 368 -14.15 17.58 -8.08
N ARG A 369 -13.23 16.64 -7.89
CA ARG A 369 -11.90 16.67 -8.52
C ARG A 369 -12.01 16.40 -10.03
N LEU A 370 -12.74 15.36 -10.42
CA LEU A 370 -12.96 14.98 -11.82
C LEU A 370 -13.75 16.05 -12.59
N ALA A 371 -14.74 16.69 -11.95
CA ALA A 371 -15.46 17.81 -12.55
C ALA A 371 -14.54 19.01 -12.86
N LYS A 372 -13.49 19.25 -12.06
CA LYS A 372 -12.48 20.28 -12.36
C LYS A 372 -11.55 19.88 -13.50
N GLN A 373 -11.33 18.59 -13.70
CA GLN A 373 -10.51 18.03 -14.77
C GLN A 373 -11.28 17.87 -16.09
N ARG A 374 -12.52 18.37 -16.19
CA ARG A 374 -13.44 18.21 -17.33
C ARG A 374 -13.85 16.77 -17.67
N LYS A 375 -13.56 15.80 -16.78
CA LYS A 375 -14.03 14.40 -16.91
C LYS A 375 -15.44 14.27 -16.33
N TYR A 376 -16.44 14.79 -17.03
CA TYR A 376 -17.80 14.92 -16.50
C TYR A 376 -18.56 13.60 -16.37
N GLY A 377 -18.32 12.65 -17.29
CA GLY A 377 -18.97 11.32 -17.26
C GLY A 377 -18.66 10.52 -15.99
N ALA A 378 -17.37 10.38 -15.68
CA ALA A 378 -16.91 9.76 -14.44
C ALA A 378 -17.37 10.56 -13.20
N ALA A 379 -17.31 11.89 -13.24
CA ALA A 379 -17.74 12.73 -12.13
C ALA A 379 -19.23 12.57 -11.76
N ILE A 380 -20.12 12.42 -12.77
CA ILE A 380 -21.54 12.16 -12.55
C ILE A 380 -21.74 10.76 -11.97
N ALA A 381 -21.05 9.75 -12.50
CA ALA A 381 -21.13 8.38 -11.99
C ALA A 381 -20.82 8.31 -10.48
N TYR A 382 -19.75 8.98 -10.04
CA TYR A 382 -19.40 9.05 -8.62
C TYR A 382 -20.34 9.91 -7.78
N ALA A 383 -20.85 11.03 -8.33
CA ALA A 383 -21.85 11.85 -7.63
C ALA A 383 -23.13 11.07 -7.35
N VAL A 384 -23.57 10.26 -8.32
CA VAL A 384 -24.74 9.40 -8.21
C VAL A 384 -24.50 8.30 -7.17
N THR A 385 -23.34 7.64 -7.17
CA THR A 385 -23.03 6.63 -6.14
C THR A 385 -23.00 7.22 -4.73
N ALA A 386 -22.57 8.49 -4.59
CA ALA A 386 -22.54 9.21 -3.32
C ALA A 386 -23.89 9.81 -2.89
N GLY A 387 -24.94 9.68 -3.72
CA GLY A 387 -26.23 10.35 -3.51
C GLY A 387 -26.18 11.89 -3.55
N ASP A 388 -25.14 12.50 -4.14
CA ASP A 388 -24.99 13.96 -4.17
C ASP A 388 -25.71 14.57 -5.39
N LEU A 389 -27.03 14.71 -5.24
CA LEU A 389 -27.94 15.28 -6.24
C LEU A 389 -27.57 16.71 -6.65
N LYS A 390 -27.04 17.52 -5.72
CA LYS A 390 -26.64 18.91 -6.00
C LYS A 390 -25.42 18.96 -6.92
N MET A 391 -24.48 18.05 -6.70
CA MET A 391 -23.30 17.92 -7.56
C MET A 391 -23.69 17.46 -8.97
N VAL A 392 -24.65 16.54 -9.10
CA VAL A 392 -25.18 16.13 -10.42
C VAL A 392 -25.78 17.32 -11.18
N SER A 393 -26.61 18.15 -10.54
CA SER A 393 -27.11 19.38 -11.16
C SER A 393 -25.96 20.30 -11.58
N ARG A 394 -25.00 20.52 -10.69
CA ARG A 394 -23.87 21.42 -10.98
C ARG A 394 -23.04 20.95 -12.16
N ILE A 395 -22.78 19.65 -12.27
CA ILE A 395 -22.08 19.09 -13.42
C ILE A 395 -22.92 19.22 -14.69
N SER A 396 -24.24 19.05 -14.59
CA SER A 396 -25.15 19.24 -15.71
C SER A 396 -25.12 20.69 -16.22
N ASP A 397 -25.13 21.66 -15.31
CA ASP A 397 -25.04 23.08 -15.65
C ASP A 397 -23.65 23.43 -16.26
N LEU A 398 -22.56 22.80 -15.77
CA LEU A 398 -21.22 22.95 -16.35
C LEU A 398 -21.12 22.36 -17.77
N LEU A 399 -21.80 21.25 -18.05
CA LEU A 399 -21.87 20.66 -19.40
C LEU A 399 -22.61 21.59 -20.37
N LEU A 400 -23.71 22.21 -19.93
CA LEU A 400 -24.40 23.23 -20.73
C LEU A 400 -23.53 24.47 -20.95
N ASP A 401 -22.76 24.90 -19.96
CA ASP A 401 -21.81 26.00 -20.12
C ASP A 401 -20.69 25.70 -21.13
N GLU A 402 -20.28 24.44 -21.24
CA GLU A 402 -19.29 23.99 -22.22
C GLU A 402 -19.86 24.06 -23.65
N TYR A 403 -21.14 23.71 -23.84
CA TYR A 403 -21.86 23.91 -25.12
C TYR A 403 -21.80 25.37 -25.58
N LEU A 404 -22.02 26.31 -24.66
CA LEU A 404 -22.01 27.76 -24.98
C LEU A 404 -20.61 28.30 -25.31
N SER A 405 -19.56 27.63 -24.86
CA SER A 405 -18.19 28.11 -24.96
C SER A 405 -17.44 27.48 -26.12
N ASN A 406 -17.63 26.17 -26.35
CA ASN A 406 -16.88 25.37 -27.31
C ASN A 406 -17.76 24.73 -28.41
N GLY A 407 -19.08 24.87 -28.33
CA GLY A 407 -20.01 24.45 -29.37
C GLY A 407 -20.56 23.02 -29.22
N PRO A 408 -21.36 22.57 -30.22
CA PRO A 408 -22.14 21.34 -30.13
C PRO A 408 -21.32 20.04 -30.20
N GLU A 409 -20.19 20.04 -30.92
CA GLU A 409 -19.37 18.83 -31.11
C GLU A 409 -18.66 18.40 -29.81
N GLU A 410 -18.03 19.35 -29.11
CA GLU A 410 -17.35 19.09 -27.84
C GLU A 410 -18.35 18.74 -26.72
N PHE A 411 -19.53 19.36 -26.74
CA PHE A 411 -20.63 18.98 -25.86
C PHE A 411 -21.08 17.53 -26.07
N ALA A 412 -21.30 17.11 -27.32
CA ALA A 412 -21.70 15.75 -27.62
C ALA A 412 -20.66 14.73 -27.13
N ARG A 413 -19.36 15.01 -27.36
CA ARG A 413 -18.23 14.19 -26.88
C ARG A 413 -18.28 14.00 -25.35
N LEU A 414 -18.47 15.08 -24.58
CA LEU A 414 -18.48 15.03 -23.12
C LEU A 414 -19.74 14.37 -22.54
N VAL A 415 -20.86 14.44 -23.24
CA VAL A 415 -22.11 13.76 -22.86
C VAL A 415 -22.06 12.27 -23.23
N ASP A 416 -21.33 11.88 -24.28
CA ASP A 416 -21.04 10.49 -24.64
C ASP A 416 -20.17 9.78 -23.59
N GLU A 417 -19.33 10.51 -22.85
CA GLU A 417 -18.54 9.97 -21.73
C GLU A 417 -19.41 9.57 -20.51
N ILE A 418 -20.67 10.02 -20.44
CA ILE A 418 -21.57 9.66 -19.34
C ILE A 418 -22.03 8.20 -19.52
N PRO A 419 -21.98 7.35 -18.46
CA PRO A 419 -22.44 5.97 -18.57
C PRO A 419 -23.88 5.86 -19.08
N SER A 420 -24.10 5.05 -20.12
CA SER A 420 -25.42 4.83 -20.74
C SER A 420 -26.48 4.32 -19.75
N SER A 421 -26.04 3.63 -18.68
CA SER A 421 -26.88 3.21 -17.55
C SER A 421 -27.56 4.36 -16.79
N LEU A 422 -27.03 5.59 -16.88
CA LEU A 422 -27.58 6.81 -16.28
C LEU A 422 -28.42 7.64 -17.27
N LEU A 423 -28.31 7.36 -18.57
CA LEU A 423 -28.94 8.13 -19.65
C LEU A 423 -30.14 7.40 -20.29
N HIS A 424 -30.27 6.08 -20.07
CA HIS A 424 -31.32 5.27 -20.71
C HIS A 424 -32.73 5.62 -20.20
N PRO A 425 -33.78 5.59 -21.05
CA PRO A 425 -35.17 5.87 -20.64
C PRO A 425 -35.74 4.98 -19.52
N THR A 426 -35.11 3.84 -19.21
CA THR A 426 -35.46 2.97 -18.06
C THR A 426 -34.62 3.22 -16.81
N ALA A 427 -33.60 4.09 -16.86
CA ALA A 427 -32.81 4.49 -15.70
C ALA A 427 -33.65 5.04 -14.53
N PRO A 428 -34.75 5.80 -14.78
CA PRO A 428 -35.68 6.21 -13.72
C PRO A 428 -36.32 5.06 -12.94
N ALA A 429 -36.59 3.92 -13.59
CA ALA A 429 -37.17 2.74 -12.96
C ALA A 429 -36.15 1.95 -12.12
N LEU A 430 -34.88 1.97 -12.52
CA LEU A 430 -33.79 1.23 -11.86
C LEU A 430 -33.23 1.96 -10.63
N ARG A 431 -33.33 3.30 -10.58
CA ARG A 431 -32.85 4.10 -9.44
C ARG A 431 -33.87 5.17 -9.01
N PRO A 432 -35.02 4.78 -8.43
CA PRO A 432 -36.10 5.73 -8.15
C PRO A 432 -35.68 6.96 -7.34
N GLY A 433 -34.83 6.82 -6.33
CA GLY A 433 -34.35 7.94 -5.50
C GLY A 433 -33.42 8.94 -6.21
N LEU A 434 -32.89 8.59 -7.38
CA LEU A 434 -32.10 9.50 -8.23
C LEU A 434 -32.99 10.29 -9.19
N PHE A 435 -34.21 9.84 -9.45
CA PHE A 435 -35.09 10.41 -10.48
C PHE A 435 -36.46 10.88 -9.95
N PHE A 436 -36.87 10.50 -8.75
CA PHE A 436 -38.14 10.87 -8.12
C PHE A 436 -37.92 11.32 -6.67
N ASP A 437 -38.73 12.26 -6.20
CA ASP A 437 -38.69 12.66 -4.79
C ASP A 437 -39.17 11.51 -3.88
N PRO A 438 -38.53 11.28 -2.72
CA PRO A 438 -39.02 10.31 -1.75
C PRO A 438 -40.41 10.76 -1.25
N PRO A 439 -41.35 9.83 -1.01
CA PRO A 439 -42.67 10.18 -0.51
C PRO A 439 -42.53 10.88 0.85
N THR A 440 -42.77 12.19 0.88
CA THR A 440 -42.75 13.01 2.09
C THR A 440 -43.91 12.61 2.99
N GLN A 441 -43.61 12.11 4.19
CA GLN A 441 -44.61 12.04 5.26
C GLN A 441 -44.83 13.46 5.80
N GLN A 442 -46.11 13.89 5.80
CA GLN A 442 -46.68 15.12 6.41
C GLN A 442 -46.60 16.38 5.51
N GLN A 443 -47.66 17.10 5.13
CA GLN A 443 -49.02 17.30 5.68
C GLN A 443 -50.05 17.52 4.55
N GLY A 444 -51.26 17.01 4.74
CA GLY A 444 -52.48 17.74 4.33
C GLY A 444 -53.03 17.55 2.92
N GLY A 445 -53.52 16.34 2.62
CA GLY A 445 -54.67 16.13 1.73
C GLY A 445 -54.45 16.24 0.23
N ARG A 446 -54.24 15.11 -0.45
CA ARG A 446 -54.66 14.88 -1.84
C ARG A 446 -54.73 13.38 -2.18
N THR A 447 -55.53 13.09 -3.21
CA THR A 447 -56.10 11.79 -3.61
C THR A 447 -55.09 10.74 -4.12
N PRO A 448 -55.43 9.43 -4.12
CA PRO A 448 -54.49 8.31 -4.33
C PRO A 448 -53.90 8.11 -5.75
N HIS A 449 -53.92 9.12 -6.62
CA HIS A 449 -53.56 8.96 -8.04
C HIS A 449 -52.58 9.99 -8.62
N GLU A 450 -51.86 10.75 -7.81
CA GLU A 450 -50.77 11.60 -8.34
C GLU A 450 -49.54 10.75 -8.69
N LYS A 451 -49.15 10.76 -9.98
CA LYS A 451 -47.94 10.11 -10.49
C LYS A 451 -46.71 10.70 -9.77
N PRO A 452 -45.68 9.89 -9.44
CA PRO A 452 -44.47 10.40 -8.79
C PRO A 452 -43.84 11.50 -9.65
N GLN A 453 -43.61 12.66 -9.05
CA GLN A 453 -43.02 13.80 -9.78
C GLN A 453 -41.53 13.54 -10.03
N PRO A 454 -41.05 13.71 -11.27
CA PRO A 454 -39.64 13.61 -11.59
C PRO A 454 -38.86 14.69 -10.83
N ASN A 455 -37.79 14.31 -10.15
CA ASN A 455 -36.94 15.26 -9.47
C ASN A 455 -36.23 16.17 -10.50
N LEU A 456 -35.87 17.39 -10.10
CA LEU A 456 -35.25 18.39 -10.99
C LEU A 456 -33.94 17.90 -11.66
N ASN A 457 -33.29 16.87 -11.13
CA ASN A 457 -32.03 16.34 -11.66
C ASN A 457 -32.25 15.31 -12.78
N SER A 458 -33.36 14.57 -12.75
CA SER A 458 -33.79 13.67 -13.82
C SER A 458 -34.04 14.40 -15.13
N SER A 459 -34.71 15.54 -15.06
CA SER A 459 -35.05 16.36 -16.23
C SER A 459 -33.79 16.94 -16.87
N LYS A 460 -32.80 17.37 -16.07
CA LYS A 460 -31.52 17.89 -16.58
C LYS A 460 -30.66 16.83 -17.26
N LEU A 461 -30.49 15.64 -16.67
CA LEU A 461 -29.72 14.56 -17.31
C LEU A 461 -30.41 14.01 -18.56
N LEU A 462 -31.74 13.90 -18.51
CA LEU A 462 -32.55 13.49 -19.67
C LEU A 462 -32.47 14.55 -20.78
N PHE A 463 -32.55 15.83 -20.42
CA PHE A 463 -32.38 16.94 -21.35
C PHE A 463 -31.01 16.87 -22.05
N LEU A 464 -29.92 16.73 -21.29
CA LEU A 464 -28.57 16.60 -21.84
C LEU A 464 -28.45 15.44 -22.83
N SER A 465 -28.99 14.27 -22.49
CA SER A 465 -28.97 13.11 -23.38
C SER A 465 -29.71 13.38 -24.68
N ARG A 466 -30.96 13.86 -24.58
CA ARG A 466 -31.83 14.06 -25.75
C ARG A 466 -31.34 15.20 -26.64
N TYR A 467 -30.74 16.22 -26.04
CA TYR A 467 -30.15 17.33 -26.78
C TYR A 467 -28.87 16.90 -27.51
N ARG A 468 -28.05 16.03 -26.91
CA ARG A 468 -26.95 15.33 -27.61
C ARG A 468 -27.46 14.45 -28.74
N ASP A 469 -28.53 13.68 -28.53
CA ASP A 469 -29.12 12.82 -29.56
C ASP A 469 -29.58 13.65 -30.76
N MET A 470 -30.19 14.82 -30.53
CA MET A 470 -30.58 15.77 -31.58
C MET A 470 -29.40 16.18 -32.46
N HIS A 471 -28.28 16.61 -31.87
CA HIS A 471 -27.08 16.97 -32.63
C HIS A 471 -26.45 15.78 -33.37
N SER A 472 -26.54 14.57 -32.79
CA SER A 472 -26.11 13.34 -33.45
C SER A 472 -26.95 13.03 -34.70
N TYR A 473 -28.28 13.11 -34.59
CA TYR A 473 -29.19 12.92 -35.72
C TYR A 473 -28.97 14.00 -36.79
N TYR A 474 -28.77 15.25 -36.39
CA TYR A 474 -28.46 16.35 -37.31
C TYR A 474 -27.16 16.11 -38.09
N SER A 475 -26.10 15.67 -37.41
CA SER A 475 -24.79 15.38 -38.02
C SER A 475 -24.83 14.17 -38.96
N LYS A 476 -25.71 13.19 -38.69
CA LYS A 476 -25.93 12.00 -39.54
C LYS A 476 -26.86 12.26 -40.72
N GLY A 477 -27.45 13.45 -40.84
CA GLY A 477 -28.41 13.80 -41.89
C GLY A 477 -29.84 13.32 -41.62
N GLU A 478 -30.13 12.77 -40.46
CA GLU A 478 -31.47 12.33 -40.03
C GLU A 478 -32.28 13.53 -39.50
N ARG A 479 -32.50 14.52 -40.37
CA ARG A 479 -33.03 15.84 -39.98
C ARG A 479 -34.46 15.79 -39.43
N LYS A 480 -35.28 14.84 -39.88
CA LYS A 480 -36.64 14.62 -39.36
C LYS A 480 -36.63 14.19 -37.89
N LEU A 481 -35.77 13.23 -37.52
CA LEU A 481 -35.65 12.76 -36.14
C LEU A 481 -35.02 13.83 -35.23
N ALA A 482 -34.09 14.64 -35.77
CA ALA A 482 -33.55 15.80 -35.05
C ALA A 482 -34.64 16.83 -34.74
N ALA A 483 -35.50 17.15 -35.72
CA ALA A 483 -36.62 18.08 -35.54
C ALA A 483 -37.65 17.57 -34.54
N GLU A 484 -38.09 16.31 -34.67
CA GLU A 484 -39.01 15.67 -33.72
C GLU A 484 -38.45 15.67 -32.28
N THR A 485 -37.16 15.38 -32.12
CA THR A 485 -36.49 15.37 -30.81
C THR A 485 -36.41 16.76 -30.20
N LEU A 486 -36.02 17.78 -30.97
CA LEU A 486 -35.86 19.16 -30.48
C LEU A 486 -37.20 19.81 -30.11
N VAL A 487 -38.21 19.63 -30.95
CA VAL A 487 -39.58 20.07 -30.66
C VAL A 487 -40.13 19.32 -29.45
N GLY A 488 -39.88 18.01 -29.37
CA GLY A 488 -40.24 17.17 -28.23
C GLY A 488 -39.67 17.70 -26.92
N LEU A 489 -38.40 18.11 -26.90
CA LEU A 489 -37.74 18.64 -25.71
C LEU A 489 -38.39 19.92 -25.15
N MET A 490 -38.93 20.77 -26.03
CA MET A 490 -39.58 22.03 -25.62
C MET A 490 -41.06 21.83 -25.28
N THR A 491 -41.78 21.06 -26.09
CA THR A 491 -43.22 20.78 -25.87
C THR A 491 -43.49 19.94 -24.62
N THR A 492 -42.55 19.07 -24.25
CA THR A 492 -42.64 18.25 -23.03
C THR A 492 -42.05 18.92 -21.78
N GLU A 493 -41.63 20.19 -21.87
CA GLU A 493 -41.00 20.98 -20.80
C GLU A 493 -39.77 20.31 -20.14
N ILE A 494 -39.13 19.35 -20.84
CA ILE A 494 -37.89 18.72 -20.38
C ILE A 494 -36.72 19.71 -20.46
N ALA A 495 -36.70 20.57 -21.49
CA ALA A 495 -35.73 21.64 -21.62
C ALA A 495 -35.97 22.73 -20.55
N PRO A 496 -34.93 23.16 -19.80
CA PRO A 496 -35.05 24.28 -18.88
C PRO A 496 -35.50 25.57 -19.60
N LYS A 497 -36.44 26.32 -19.01
CA LYS A 497 -36.97 27.57 -19.61
C LYS A 497 -35.89 28.57 -20.07
N PRO A 498 -34.81 28.83 -19.30
CA PRO A 498 -33.75 29.72 -19.76
C PRO A 498 -32.99 29.22 -21.00
N TRP A 499 -33.09 27.92 -21.30
CA TRP A 499 -32.44 27.28 -22.43
C TRP A 499 -33.32 27.25 -23.70
N TRP A 500 -34.62 27.49 -23.58
CA TRP A 500 -35.53 27.49 -24.74
C TRP A 500 -35.11 28.49 -25.82
N ALA A 501 -34.54 29.63 -25.43
CA ALA A 501 -34.01 30.61 -26.38
C ALA A 501 -32.86 30.07 -27.25
N VAL A 502 -32.04 29.17 -26.69
CA VAL A 502 -30.95 28.51 -27.42
C VAL A 502 -31.52 27.43 -28.34
N CYS A 503 -32.43 26.59 -27.84
CA CYS A 503 -33.11 25.58 -28.67
C CYS A 503 -33.84 26.19 -29.85
N LEU A 504 -34.52 27.33 -29.67
CA LEU A 504 -35.24 28.03 -30.75
C LEU A 504 -34.32 28.52 -31.88
N ILE A 505 -33.06 28.83 -31.57
CA ILE A 505 -32.06 29.18 -32.59
C ILE A 505 -31.59 27.94 -33.32
N ASP A 506 -31.34 26.85 -32.58
CA ASP A 506 -30.93 25.57 -33.17
C ASP A 506 -32.03 24.94 -34.05
N VAL A 507 -33.29 25.36 -33.88
CA VAL A 507 -34.42 24.99 -34.74
C VAL A 507 -34.40 25.72 -36.11
N ILE A 508 -33.75 26.89 -36.23
CA ILE A 508 -33.78 27.69 -37.48
C ILE A 508 -33.33 26.88 -38.71
N PRO A 509 -32.18 26.16 -38.69
CA PRO A 509 -31.74 25.37 -39.84
C PRO A 509 -32.74 24.27 -40.24
N LEU A 510 -33.50 23.74 -39.28
CA LEU A 510 -34.52 22.71 -39.51
C LEU A 510 -35.82 23.29 -40.08
N LEU A 511 -36.15 24.55 -39.79
CA LEU A 511 -37.29 25.27 -40.36
C LEU A 511 -37.03 25.77 -41.78
N GLU A 512 -35.77 26.07 -42.09
CA GLU A 512 -35.34 26.58 -43.40
C GLU A 512 -34.97 25.46 -44.39
N ASP A 513 -35.09 24.19 -43.99
CA ASP A 513 -34.86 23.03 -44.85
C ASP A 513 -35.82 23.02 -46.06
N ASP A 514 -35.41 22.35 -47.14
CA ASP A 514 -36.19 22.20 -48.37
C ASP A 514 -37.43 21.32 -48.13
N GLU A 515 -37.29 20.29 -47.28
CA GLU A 515 -38.40 19.44 -46.86
C GLU A 515 -39.13 20.01 -45.63
N ILE A 516 -40.45 19.81 -45.55
CA ILE A 516 -41.23 20.21 -44.37
C ILE A 516 -41.00 19.17 -43.26
N LEU A 517 -40.03 19.46 -42.39
CA LEU A 517 -39.62 18.56 -41.29
C LEU A 517 -40.46 18.75 -40.00
N ILE A 518 -41.05 19.93 -39.80
CA ILE A 518 -41.79 20.30 -38.60
C ILE A 518 -43.27 20.43 -38.93
N SER A 519 -44.16 19.87 -38.11
CA SER A 519 -45.59 19.93 -38.39
C SER A 519 -46.17 21.32 -38.16
N LEU A 520 -47.36 21.59 -38.72
CA LEU A 520 -48.08 22.85 -38.49
C LEU A 520 -48.41 23.02 -37.00
N ALA A 521 -48.78 21.94 -36.31
CA ALA A 521 -49.08 21.96 -34.88
C ALA A 521 -47.84 22.30 -34.05
N ASP A 522 -46.71 21.65 -34.37
CA ASP A 522 -45.42 21.90 -33.70
C ASP A 522 -44.94 23.34 -33.95
N THR A 523 -45.18 23.89 -35.14
CA THR A 523 -44.84 25.28 -35.45
C THR A 523 -45.62 26.27 -34.58
N TYR A 524 -46.89 25.98 -34.27
CA TYR A 524 -47.68 26.79 -33.34
C TYR A 524 -47.18 26.65 -31.89
N GLU A 525 -46.75 25.45 -31.47
CA GLU A 525 -46.14 25.26 -30.14
C GLU A 525 -44.80 25.99 -30.01
N LEU A 526 -43.97 25.99 -31.05
CA LEU A 526 -42.73 26.77 -31.08
C LEU A 526 -42.99 28.27 -30.99
N LEU A 527 -44.06 28.77 -31.66
CA LEU A 527 -44.50 30.15 -31.52
C LEU A 527 -44.99 30.47 -30.11
N ARG A 528 -45.71 29.54 -29.47
CA ARG A 528 -46.13 29.68 -28.06
C ARG A 528 -44.91 29.77 -27.14
N CYS A 529 -43.91 28.91 -27.32
CA CYS A 529 -42.65 28.95 -26.56
C CYS A 529 -41.90 30.27 -26.79
N LEU A 530 -41.83 30.76 -28.03
CA LEU A 530 -41.22 32.05 -28.36
C LEU A 530 -41.96 33.21 -27.69
N GLU A 531 -43.29 33.21 -27.72
CA GLU A 531 -44.12 34.23 -27.10
C GLU A 531 -43.98 34.21 -25.57
N GLU A 532 -43.92 33.02 -24.95
CA GLU A 532 -43.76 32.86 -23.50
C GLU A 532 -42.41 33.43 -22.99
N ILE A 533 -41.34 33.34 -23.78
CA ILE A 533 -40.03 33.91 -23.43
C ILE A 533 -39.99 35.42 -23.71
N THR A 534 -40.68 35.89 -24.75
CA THR A 534 -40.60 37.29 -25.21
C THR A 534 -41.62 38.23 -24.55
N ALA A 535 -42.81 37.73 -24.19
CA ALA A 535 -43.87 38.54 -23.58
C ALA A 535 -43.47 39.16 -22.22
N PRO A 536 -42.80 38.45 -21.30
CA PRO A 536 -42.37 39.02 -20.02
C PRO A 536 -41.33 40.15 -20.18
N ILE A 537 -40.50 40.08 -21.24
CA ILE A 537 -39.43 41.04 -21.54
C ILE A 537 -40.01 42.36 -22.03
N LEU A 538 -41.09 42.31 -22.83
CA LEU A 538 -41.78 43.50 -23.36
C LEU A 538 -42.56 44.26 -22.27
N THR A 539 -42.88 43.62 -21.15
CA THR A 539 -43.62 44.19 -20.02
C THR A 539 -42.75 44.76 -18.88
N SER A 540 -41.42 44.84 -19.07
CA SER A 540 -40.47 45.49 -18.14
C SER A 540 -40.43 44.93 -16.71
N SER A 541 -40.47 43.60 -16.53
CA SER A 541 -40.16 42.98 -15.22
C SER A 541 -38.66 42.69 -15.10
N ARG A 542 -38.01 43.16 -14.02
CA ARG A 542 -36.56 42.96 -13.76
C ARG A 542 -36.16 41.49 -13.65
N ASP A 543 -37.09 40.60 -13.29
CA ASP A 543 -36.86 39.14 -13.20
C ASP A 543 -36.88 38.45 -14.58
N SER A 544 -37.24 39.17 -15.64
CA SER A 544 -37.42 38.63 -16.99
C SER A 544 -36.13 38.43 -17.79
N TYR A 545 -34.99 38.95 -17.30
CA TYR A 545 -33.72 38.93 -18.04
C TYR A 545 -32.92 37.62 -17.89
N ASP A 546 -33.29 36.77 -16.93
CA ASP A 546 -32.63 35.47 -16.71
C ASP A 546 -32.92 34.48 -17.84
N ASN A 547 -34.08 34.57 -18.49
CA ASN A 547 -34.46 33.67 -19.59
C ASN A 547 -33.62 33.87 -20.86
N LEU A 548 -32.94 35.01 -21.00
CA LEU A 548 -32.01 35.29 -22.10
C LEU A 548 -30.54 35.16 -21.69
N GLY A 549 -30.24 34.78 -20.44
CA GLY A 549 -28.87 34.75 -19.92
C GLY A 549 -27.91 33.92 -20.78
N TYR A 550 -28.36 32.72 -21.18
CA TYR A 550 -27.57 31.84 -22.04
C TYR A 550 -27.43 32.36 -23.47
N LEU A 551 -28.50 32.90 -24.05
CA LEU A 551 -28.46 33.47 -25.39
C LEU A 551 -27.56 34.72 -25.47
N LYS A 552 -27.61 35.60 -24.47
CA LYS A 552 -26.69 36.74 -24.34
C LYS A 552 -25.24 36.29 -24.37
N ARG A 553 -24.91 35.20 -23.67
CA ARG A 553 -23.55 34.66 -23.60
C ARG A 553 -23.07 34.11 -24.96
N ILE A 554 -23.94 33.44 -25.72
CA ILE A 554 -23.63 32.99 -27.09
C ILE A 554 -23.31 34.17 -28.00
N VAL A 555 -24.18 35.20 -27.99
CA VAL A 555 -24.03 36.39 -28.85
C VAL A 555 -22.79 37.21 -28.49
N LEU A 556 -22.45 37.30 -27.21
CA LEU A 556 -21.23 37.98 -26.74
C LEU A 556 -19.95 37.18 -27.03
N ASN A 557 -20.00 35.85 -26.97
CA ASN A 557 -18.86 34.98 -27.32
C ASN A 557 -18.58 34.99 -28.83
N GLY A 558 -19.62 34.93 -29.68
CA GLY A 558 -19.46 34.99 -31.14
C GLY A 558 -18.90 36.33 -31.66
N ARG A 559 -19.04 37.42 -30.89
CA ARG A 559 -18.42 38.73 -31.20
C ARG A 559 -16.92 38.79 -30.86
N LYS A 560 -16.43 38.01 -29.90
CA LYS A 560 -14.99 37.97 -29.54
C LYS A 560 -14.14 37.19 -30.55
N SER A 561 -14.75 36.36 -31.40
CA SER A 561 -14.10 35.55 -32.43
C SER A 561 -14.08 36.19 -33.84
N GLY A 562 -14.53 37.45 -33.99
CA GLY A 562 -14.42 38.20 -35.25
C GLY A 562 -13.02 38.80 -35.46
N PRO A 563 -12.53 38.97 -36.70
CA PRO A 563 -11.16 39.39 -36.97
C PRO A 563 -10.96 40.84 -36.53
N SER A 564 -10.28 41.05 -35.40
CA SER A 564 -9.77 42.36 -35.01
C SER A 564 -8.66 42.76 -35.97
N ASN A 565 -9.03 43.40 -37.07
CA ASN A 565 -8.11 44.22 -37.87
C ASN A 565 -7.72 45.46 -37.06
N HIS A 566 -6.69 45.32 -36.23
CA HIS A 566 -5.88 46.44 -35.77
C HIS A 566 -4.43 46.14 -36.08
N LEU A 567 -3.91 46.81 -37.11
CA LEU A 567 -2.46 46.88 -37.37
C LEU A 567 -1.75 47.43 -36.12
N PRO A 568 -0.61 46.84 -35.71
CA PRO A 568 0.24 47.45 -34.70
C PRO A 568 1.21 48.45 -35.38
N THR A 569 1.14 49.72 -34.99
CA THR A 569 2.24 50.67 -35.18
C THR A 569 3.30 50.46 -34.10
N PRO A 570 4.61 50.51 -34.44
CA PRO A 570 5.68 50.26 -33.48
C PRO A 570 6.10 51.56 -32.79
N SER A 571 6.18 51.54 -31.46
CA SER A 571 7.01 52.50 -30.72
C SER A 571 7.60 51.83 -29.49
N SER A 572 8.91 51.63 -29.58
CA SER A 572 9.90 51.36 -28.55
C SER A 572 9.85 52.36 -27.38
N GLN A 573 10.01 51.88 -26.14
CA GLN A 573 11.25 52.05 -25.36
C GLN A 573 11.12 51.47 -23.94
N ASN A 574 12.25 50.92 -23.50
CA ASN A 574 12.54 50.30 -22.21
C ASN A 574 12.21 51.20 -21.00
N ASP A 575 11.87 50.60 -19.86
CA ASP A 575 12.81 50.62 -18.73
C ASP A 575 12.48 49.63 -17.60
N THR A 576 13.52 48.85 -17.30
CA THR A 576 13.82 48.04 -16.12
C THR A 576 13.63 48.75 -14.78
N ARG A 577 13.12 48.05 -13.74
CA ARG A 577 13.84 47.75 -12.47
C ARG A 577 12.97 47.10 -11.36
N LEU A 578 13.42 45.90 -10.96
CA LEU A 578 13.77 45.42 -9.61
C LEU A 578 12.80 45.55 -8.41
N ASN A 579 12.53 44.35 -7.84
CA ASN A 579 12.60 43.97 -6.42
C ASN A 579 11.59 44.55 -5.41
N GLN A 580 10.72 43.70 -4.85
CA GLN A 580 10.85 43.04 -3.53
C GLN A 580 9.51 42.49 -3.01
N ARG A 581 9.49 41.19 -2.73
CA ARG A 581 8.61 40.47 -1.79
C ARG A 581 9.20 40.71 -0.38
N ASP A 582 8.52 40.84 0.77
CA ASP A 582 7.25 40.35 1.36
C ASP A 582 6.98 41.25 2.62
N PRO A 583 6.21 40.88 3.67
CA PRO A 583 4.76 40.63 3.77
C PRO A 583 4.12 41.45 4.94
N LYS A 584 2.77 41.48 5.05
CA LYS A 584 1.95 41.50 6.30
C LYS A 584 0.50 41.88 5.96
N ILE A 585 -0.48 40.99 6.18
CA ILE A 585 -1.22 40.76 7.44
C ILE A 585 -2.23 41.90 7.76
N VAL A 586 -3.52 41.52 7.64
CA VAL A 586 -4.67 41.86 8.50
C VAL A 586 -5.61 43.03 8.11
N ASN A 587 -6.89 42.63 8.03
CA ASN A 587 -8.16 43.33 8.29
C ASN A 587 -8.50 44.65 7.60
N ASN A 588 -9.66 44.65 6.94
CA ASN A 588 -10.75 45.61 7.15
C ASN A 588 -12.02 45.00 6.55
N LYS A 589 -13.06 44.64 7.31
CA LYS A 589 -14.04 45.50 8.00
C LYS A 589 -14.60 46.62 7.09
N LYS A 590 -15.81 46.35 6.61
CA LYS A 590 -16.88 47.28 6.16
C LYS A 590 -16.53 48.77 6.19
N ARG A 591 -16.61 49.42 5.03
CA ARG A 591 -17.19 50.76 4.90
C ARG A 591 -17.95 50.86 3.58
N ASN A 592 -19.25 51.08 3.70
CA ASN A 592 -20.11 51.59 2.65
C ASN A 592 -19.60 52.99 2.26
N GLY A 593 -19.46 53.22 0.97
CA GLY A 593 -19.25 54.51 0.34
C GLY A 593 -19.59 54.33 -1.13
N ILE A 594 -20.79 54.74 -1.51
CA ILE A 594 -21.31 54.74 -2.88
C ILE A 594 -20.63 55.92 -3.58
N ASP A 595 -19.77 55.66 -4.56
CA ASP A 595 -19.33 56.65 -5.54
C ASP A 595 -20.31 56.64 -6.73
N PRO A 596 -21.02 57.75 -7.03
CA PRO A 596 -22.13 57.78 -7.99
C PRO A 596 -21.66 57.93 -9.45
N ALA A 597 -20.53 57.32 -9.83
CA ALA A 597 -19.94 57.43 -11.16
C ALA A 597 -19.77 56.09 -11.91
N ASP A 598 -19.91 54.94 -11.23
CA ASP A 598 -19.72 53.60 -11.83
C ASP A 598 -21.04 52.84 -12.11
N GLU A 599 -22.22 53.44 -11.85
CA GLU A 599 -23.53 52.83 -12.18
C GLU A 599 -23.92 52.98 -13.65
N VAL A 600 -23.23 53.81 -14.46
CA VAL A 600 -23.66 54.12 -15.84
C VAL A 600 -23.09 53.14 -16.88
N ASP A 601 -21.93 52.53 -16.63
CA ASP A 601 -21.26 51.65 -17.62
C ASP A 601 -21.65 50.16 -17.52
N VAL A 602 -22.19 49.70 -16.39
CA VAL A 602 -22.66 48.31 -16.24
C VAL A 602 -24.00 48.09 -16.97
N ASP A 603 -24.84 49.12 -17.02
CA ASP A 603 -26.16 49.07 -17.68
C ASP A 603 -26.07 49.10 -19.22
N HIS A 604 -25.01 49.68 -19.79
CA HIS A 604 -24.89 49.79 -21.25
C HIS A 604 -24.53 48.45 -21.93
N HIS A 605 -23.58 47.70 -21.37
CA HIS A 605 -23.23 46.36 -21.87
C HIS A 605 -24.34 45.32 -21.63
N SER A 606 -25.07 45.43 -20.52
CA SER A 606 -26.24 44.61 -20.20
C SER A 606 -27.38 44.83 -21.22
N ASN A 607 -27.67 46.09 -21.56
CA ASN A 607 -28.70 46.44 -22.54
C ASN A 607 -28.30 46.06 -23.97
N GLU A 608 -27.03 46.19 -24.35
CA GLU A 608 -26.57 45.85 -25.69
C GLU A 608 -26.64 44.34 -25.97
N GLY A 609 -26.20 43.50 -25.01
CA GLY A 609 -26.33 42.04 -25.11
C GLY A 609 -27.79 41.58 -25.15
N THR A 610 -28.67 42.25 -24.40
CA THR A 610 -30.12 41.98 -24.43
C THR A 610 -30.73 42.32 -25.77
N ARG A 611 -30.38 43.46 -26.36
CA ARG A 611 -30.86 43.89 -27.67
C ARG A 611 -30.44 42.92 -28.78
N ALA A 612 -29.17 42.51 -28.78
CA ALA A 612 -28.67 41.56 -29.77
C ALA A 612 -29.29 40.15 -29.63
N ALA A 613 -29.57 39.71 -28.40
CA ALA A 613 -30.32 38.47 -28.15
C ALA A 613 -31.78 38.56 -28.66
N LEU A 614 -32.44 39.71 -28.48
CA LEU A 614 -33.78 39.96 -29.01
C LEU A 614 -33.80 40.01 -30.55
N ASP A 615 -32.75 40.56 -31.17
CA ASP A 615 -32.62 40.56 -32.63
C ASP A 615 -32.51 39.13 -33.17
N GLN A 616 -31.78 38.23 -32.51
CA GLN A 616 -31.74 36.80 -32.86
C GLN A 616 -33.10 36.11 -32.71
N LEU A 617 -33.85 36.41 -31.64
CA LEU A 617 -35.21 35.89 -31.49
C LEU A 617 -36.19 36.43 -32.53
N ASN A 618 -35.97 37.65 -33.04
CA ASN A 618 -36.73 38.16 -34.18
C ASN A 618 -36.42 37.35 -35.46
N VAL A 619 -35.17 36.92 -35.66
CA VAL A 619 -34.81 36.00 -36.76
C VAL A 619 -35.58 34.68 -36.65
N VAL A 620 -35.64 34.09 -35.45
CA VAL A 620 -36.48 32.90 -35.18
C VAL A 620 -37.95 33.18 -35.56
N ARG A 621 -38.49 34.33 -35.16
CA ARG A 621 -39.88 34.73 -35.48
C ARG A 621 -40.12 34.80 -36.99
N TYR A 622 -39.19 35.37 -37.74
CA TYR A 622 -39.28 35.43 -39.21
C TYR A 622 -39.16 34.06 -39.86
N ALA A 623 -38.28 33.18 -39.35
CA ALA A 623 -38.13 31.82 -39.83
C ALA A 623 -39.42 31.00 -39.60
N LEU A 624 -40.02 31.09 -38.41
CA LEU A 624 -41.31 30.46 -38.10
C LEU A 624 -42.44 30.99 -39.00
N ALA A 625 -42.50 32.30 -39.23
CA ALA A 625 -43.52 32.89 -40.11
C ALA A 625 -43.36 32.45 -41.57
N ARG A 626 -42.11 32.36 -42.07
CA ARG A 626 -41.81 31.83 -43.41
C ARG A 626 -42.18 30.35 -43.52
N HIS A 627 -41.85 29.55 -42.50
CA HIS A 627 -42.21 28.13 -42.46
C HIS A 627 -43.73 27.91 -42.41
N LEU A 628 -44.47 28.71 -41.62
CA LEU A 628 -45.94 28.69 -41.61
C LEU A 628 -46.52 29.01 -43.00
N ALA A 629 -46.00 30.04 -43.67
CA ALA A 629 -46.43 30.38 -45.02
C ALA A 629 -46.18 29.21 -46.00
N ARG A 630 -45.01 28.57 -45.94
CA ARG A 630 -44.67 27.39 -46.75
C ARG A 630 -45.58 26.18 -46.47
N CYS A 631 -45.88 25.91 -45.20
CA CYS A 631 -46.78 24.81 -44.80
C CYS A 631 -48.22 25.03 -45.27
N LEU A 632 -48.67 26.29 -45.33
CA LEU A 632 -50.01 26.66 -45.79
C LEU A 632 -50.12 26.67 -47.32
N THR A 633 -49.03 26.97 -48.05
CA THR A 633 -49.01 26.97 -49.52
C THR A 633 -48.80 25.58 -50.13
N CYS A 634 -48.11 24.66 -49.44
CA CYS A 634 -47.89 23.28 -49.92
C CYS A 634 -49.11 22.35 -49.74
N LYS A 635 -50.23 22.85 -49.17
CA LYS A 635 -51.49 22.09 -49.01
C LYS A 635 -52.47 22.23 -50.19
N HIS A 636 -52.00 22.63 -51.36
CA HIS A 636 -52.78 22.64 -52.59
C HIS A 636 -52.14 21.83 -53.71
#